data_AF-A0A6C0ACY6-F1
#
_entry.id   AF-A0A6C0ACY6-F1
#
_cell.length_a   1.000
_cell.length_b   1.000
_cell.length_c   1.000
_cell.angle_alpha   90.00
_cell.angle_beta   90.00
_cell.angle_gamma   90.00
#
_symmetry.space_group_name_H-M   'P 1'
#
loop_
_entity.id
_entity.type
_entity.pdbx_description
1 polymer ?
#
loop_
_entity_poly.entity_id
_entity_poly.type
_entity_poly.pdbx_seq_one_letter_code
_entity_poly.pdbx_strand_id
1 'polypeptide(L)'
;MSEIKYEKVFWNNKQNLIKYENRERYKKTKLDEWKILCCINDIYPEIKCYSYARSDGYCKMHEDCNIDIIDDRHEKGDKLEKYIYDILLKCKKLKNIERIGRENGNLDIIYNYKEEEIKRGIQVKMINNQKGSGYHLAHIKKYPEDTVIVSIDPRYEQASIITRKIVGLENEGFYFNSQNPGIHQKYVFNLKDENNKFERRLFKACKKSTIYSEESYYSTTLKEKLMSNNLKSLCKEKNLEIDFNVLSNSVIDCIINKYNCQLKFSNSKTKSLDESKGLCNFSCCKTKASIKGLPYHVDDKIDFFILAYLNEEKYIYYIIPSEYLLKKGYIATDEIKGKASINVAPIDYEKSHWSDQFRNNFILLSETKENMLNKDISNFDIGDRFFYECQRRDIIIEQNTDHNKRILFNLKDKIIRCYETFVNISVKNKNNYQFNLNDKKIPITPDFYIFRINAYPDDLYIIPHTKIQNSGVFNGSRNVIYIPPPGEINCGKPWISDYLNNYEILKNV
;
A
#
# COMPACT_ATOMS: atom_id res chain seq x y z
N MET A 1 21.12 31.68 -10.62
CA MET A 1 21.14 31.52 -9.15
C MET A 1 20.42 32.72 -8.56
N SER A 2 19.14 32.57 -8.26
CA SER A 2 18.31 33.60 -7.63
C SER A 2 18.25 33.33 -6.13
N GLU A 3 18.77 34.27 -5.33
CA GLU A 3 18.68 34.25 -3.87
C GLU A 3 17.21 34.36 -3.44
N ILE A 4 16.70 33.32 -2.77
CA ILE A 4 15.42 33.37 -2.07
C ILE A 4 15.68 34.02 -0.70
N LYS A 5 15.27 35.28 -0.54
CA LYS A 5 15.23 35.96 0.76
C LYS A 5 14.02 35.46 1.55
N TYR A 6 14.26 34.74 2.65
CA TYR A 6 13.24 34.48 3.66
C TYR A 6 13.08 35.71 4.55
N GLU A 7 11.92 36.37 4.47
CA GLU A 7 11.51 37.36 5.46
C GLU A 7 11.22 36.68 6.80
N LYS A 8 11.93 37.10 7.85
CA LYS A 8 11.66 36.75 9.24
C LYS A 8 10.35 37.40 9.68
N VAL A 9 9.25 36.64 9.65
CA VAL A 9 8.01 37.04 10.32
C VAL A 9 8.14 36.72 11.82
N PHE A 10 8.48 37.72 12.62
CA PHE A 10 8.42 37.66 14.08
C PHE A 10 6.96 37.61 14.54
N TRP A 11 6.46 36.43 14.90
CA TRP A 11 5.18 36.30 15.61
C TRP A 11 5.40 36.44 17.12
N ASN A 12 4.87 37.52 17.68
CA ASN A 12 4.96 37.84 19.11
C ASN A 12 4.16 36.84 19.96
N ASN A 13 4.86 35.97 20.69
CA ASN A 13 4.35 34.84 21.49
C ASN A 13 3.42 35.18 22.69
N LYS A 14 3.01 36.45 22.90
CA LYS A 14 2.19 36.84 24.05
C LYS A 14 0.69 36.87 23.77
N GLN A 15 0.26 37.10 22.53
CA GLN A 15 -1.17 37.29 22.22
C GLN A 15 -1.98 35.99 22.14
N ASN A 16 -1.33 34.85 21.85
CA ASN A 16 -2.03 33.57 21.79
C ASN A 16 -2.24 32.91 23.15
N LEU A 17 -1.53 33.31 24.21
CA LEU A 17 -1.75 32.80 25.57
C LEU A 17 -3.10 33.23 26.15
N ILE A 18 -3.56 34.44 25.83
CA ILE A 18 -4.81 35.03 26.36
C ILE A 18 -6.06 34.33 25.79
N LYS A 19 -5.97 33.68 24.62
CA LYS A 19 -7.11 32.98 24.00
C LYS A 19 -7.46 31.63 24.64
N TYR A 20 -6.61 31.08 25.50
CA TYR A 20 -6.80 29.73 26.05
C TYR A 20 -7.27 29.68 27.50
N GLU A 21 -7.23 30.79 28.26
CA GLU A 21 -7.74 30.83 29.64
C GLU A 21 -9.26 30.61 29.73
N ASN A 22 -9.99 30.84 28.63
CA ASN A 22 -11.46 30.70 28.58
C ASN A 22 -11.97 29.34 28.08
N ARG A 23 -11.10 28.35 27.85
CA ARG A 23 -11.53 26.98 27.46
C ARG A 23 -11.63 26.07 28.68
N GLU A 24 -12.85 25.62 28.99
CA GLU A 24 -13.18 24.82 30.20
C GLU A 24 -12.33 23.55 30.41
N ARG A 25 -11.74 22.99 29.35
CA ARG A 25 -10.92 21.77 29.42
C ARG A 25 -9.57 21.96 30.13
N TYR A 26 -9.14 23.21 30.36
CA TYR A 26 -7.85 23.54 30.96
C TYR A 26 -7.97 24.15 32.37
N LYS A 27 -9.00 23.75 33.15
CA LYS A 27 -9.11 24.13 34.56
C LYS A 27 -7.94 23.52 35.37
N LYS A 28 -7.00 24.41 35.72
CA LYS A 28 -5.93 24.37 36.74
C LYS A 28 -5.86 23.08 37.59
N THR A 29 -4.95 22.18 37.24
CA THR A 29 -4.25 21.34 38.22
C THR A 29 -2.94 22.04 38.62
N LYS A 30 -2.69 22.11 39.94
CA LYS A 30 -1.63 22.86 40.68
C LYS A 30 -0.16 22.49 40.37
N LEU A 31 0.24 22.34 39.12
CA LEU A 31 1.64 22.16 38.76
C LEU A 31 2.02 23.20 37.69
N ASP A 32 2.54 24.34 38.15
CA ASP A 32 2.90 25.52 37.37
C ASP A 32 4.24 25.39 36.62
N GLU A 33 4.57 24.20 36.07
CA GLU A 33 5.84 23.99 35.37
C GLU A 33 5.65 23.48 33.94
N TRP A 34 6.01 24.33 32.98
CA TRP A 34 6.13 23.98 31.56
C TRP A 34 7.33 23.04 31.35
N LYS A 35 7.11 21.91 30.66
CA LYS A 35 8.19 20.98 30.29
C LYS A 35 8.40 20.98 28.77
N ILE A 36 9.67 20.90 28.36
CA ILE A 36 10.07 20.74 26.95
C ILE A 36 9.68 19.32 26.51
N LEU A 37 8.97 19.21 25.40
CA LEU A 37 8.33 17.95 24.97
C LEU A 37 9.00 17.26 23.78
N CYS A 38 9.81 17.97 22.99
CA CYS A 38 10.29 17.47 21.71
C CYS A 38 11.80 17.21 21.72
N CYS A 39 12.20 16.02 21.25
CA CYS A 39 13.59 15.57 21.12
C CYS A 39 14.34 16.15 19.90
N ILE A 40 13.80 17.17 19.22
CA ILE A 40 14.40 17.77 18.01
C ILE A 40 15.47 18.82 18.34
N ASN A 41 15.78 19.06 19.62
CA ASN A 41 16.88 19.96 20.03
C ASN A 41 18.23 19.64 19.35
N ASP A 42 18.44 18.40 18.89
CA ASP A 42 19.66 18.01 18.19
C ASP A 42 19.72 18.48 16.73
N ILE A 43 18.57 18.82 16.11
CA ILE A 43 18.47 19.20 14.68
C ILE A 43 18.13 20.69 14.52
N TYR A 44 17.27 21.25 15.40
CA TYR A 44 16.88 22.67 15.38
C TYR A 44 16.89 23.27 16.80
N PRO A 45 18.07 23.60 17.35
CA PRO A 45 18.22 24.05 18.75
C PRO A 45 17.50 25.37 19.06
N GLU A 46 17.17 26.15 18.05
CA GLU A 46 16.43 27.41 18.15
C GLU A 46 14.91 27.23 18.34
N ILE A 47 14.34 26.05 18.09
CA ILE A 47 12.90 25.80 18.21
C ILE A 47 12.60 25.03 19.50
N LYS A 48 12.13 25.74 20.53
CA LYS A 48 11.74 25.15 21.83
C LYS A 48 10.22 24.99 21.93
N CYS A 49 9.74 23.75 21.88
CA CYS A 49 8.34 23.40 22.11
C CYS A 49 8.08 23.06 23.59
N TYR A 50 7.09 23.74 24.18
CA TYR A 50 6.67 23.55 25.57
C TYR A 50 5.22 23.04 25.62
N SER A 51 4.89 22.10 26.52
CA SER A 51 3.48 21.84 26.87
C SER A 51 3.25 21.65 28.37
N TYR A 52 1.99 21.81 28.75
CA TYR A 52 1.50 21.63 30.10
C TYR A 52 1.31 20.13 30.37
N ALA A 53 1.97 19.63 31.40
CA ALA A 53 2.25 18.21 31.61
C ALA A 53 1.00 17.30 31.56
N ARG A 54 0.84 16.55 30.46
CA ARG A 54 0.35 15.16 30.41
C ARG A 54 1.06 14.40 29.29
N SER A 55 1.09 13.08 29.39
CA SER A 55 1.82 12.10 28.54
C SER A 55 1.33 11.97 27.09
N ASP A 56 0.47 12.89 26.67
CA ASP A 56 -0.28 12.99 25.41
C ASP A 56 -0.13 14.40 24.81
N GLY A 57 1.01 15.05 25.08
CA GLY A 57 1.33 16.40 24.61
C GLY A 57 1.28 16.54 23.08
N TYR A 58 0.15 17.03 22.59
CA TYR A 58 -0.08 17.39 21.20
C TYR A 58 0.45 18.80 20.93
N CYS A 59 1.38 18.94 19.97
CA CYS A 59 1.85 20.24 19.51
C CYS A 59 1.11 20.62 18.22
N LYS A 60 0.32 21.69 18.27
CA LYS A 60 -0.47 22.16 17.13
C LYS A 60 0.38 22.69 15.97
N MET A 61 1.64 23.09 16.22
CA MET A 61 2.58 23.43 15.14
C MET A 61 3.00 22.21 14.30
N HIS A 62 2.77 20.99 14.78
CA HIS A 62 2.97 19.76 14.03
C HIS A 62 1.67 19.18 13.46
N GLU A 63 0.53 19.91 13.52
CA GLU A 63 -0.73 19.50 12.86
C GLU A 63 -0.58 19.56 11.33
N ASP A 64 0.19 20.53 10.83
CA ASP A 64 0.47 20.71 9.39
C ASP A 64 1.85 20.16 8.98
N CYS A 65 2.70 19.82 9.94
CA CYS A 65 3.92 19.07 9.66
C CYS A 65 3.53 17.59 9.63
N ASN A 66 3.25 17.05 8.44
CA ASN A 66 3.24 15.59 8.17
C ASN A 66 4.62 14.95 8.42
N ILE A 67 5.29 15.30 9.51
CA ILE A 67 6.41 14.56 10.07
C ILE A 67 5.74 13.42 10.80
N ASP A 68 5.41 12.37 10.06
CA ASP A 68 5.46 11.04 10.64
C ASP A 68 6.76 11.00 11.43
N ILE A 69 6.68 10.94 12.77
CA ILE A 69 7.84 10.57 13.58
C ILE A 69 8.11 9.14 13.15
N ILE A 70 8.92 8.98 12.08
CA ILE A 70 9.29 7.69 11.54
C ILE A 70 9.94 6.98 12.71
N ASP A 71 9.22 5.98 13.18
CA ASP A 71 9.63 5.19 14.30
C ASP A 71 10.84 4.34 13.88
N ASP A 72 12.03 4.92 13.99
CA ASP A 72 13.34 4.32 13.73
C ASP A 72 13.64 3.14 14.69
N ARG A 73 12.68 2.71 15.53
CA ARG A 73 12.82 1.48 16.31
C ARG A 73 13.10 0.27 15.42
N HIS A 74 12.50 0.21 14.23
CA HIS A 74 12.72 -0.92 13.33
C HIS A 74 14.09 -0.87 12.64
N GLU A 75 14.53 0.28 12.13
CA GLU A 75 15.86 0.40 11.53
C GLU A 75 16.96 0.22 12.60
N LYS A 76 16.77 0.73 13.82
CA LYS A 76 17.63 0.38 14.96
C LYS A 76 17.65 -1.12 15.24
N GLY A 77 16.50 -1.78 15.22
CA GLY A 77 16.39 -3.24 15.34
C GLY A 77 17.21 -3.97 14.27
N ASP A 78 17.05 -3.58 13.01
CA ASP A 78 17.79 -4.14 11.86
C ASP A 78 19.30 -3.95 12.00
N LYS A 79 19.75 -2.79 12.51
CA LYS A 79 21.17 -2.52 12.79
C LYS A 79 21.72 -3.41 13.90
N LEU A 80 20.97 -3.61 14.99
CA LEU A 80 21.35 -4.51 16.08
C LEU A 80 21.40 -5.98 15.62
N GLU A 81 20.43 -6.41 14.80
CA GLU A 81 20.42 -7.74 14.20
C GLU A 81 21.66 -7.94 13.32
N LYS A 82 21.97 -6.97 12.46
CA LYS A 82 23.19 -6.98 11.63
C LYS A 82 24.45 -7.06 12.48
N TYR A 83 24.54 -6.31 13.57
CA TYR A 83 25.68 -6.36 14.48
C TYR A 83 25.90 -7.75 15.07
N ILE A 84 24.84 -8.42 15.54
CA ILE A 84 24.95 -9.79 16.05
C ILE A 84 25.29 -10.78 14.94
N TYR A 85 24.70 -10.62 13.77
CA TYR A 85 25.03 -11.43 12.59
C TYR A 85 26.53 -11.35 12.28
N ASP A 86 27.09 -10.14 12.24
CA ASP A 86 28.50 -9.90 11.96
C ASP A 86 29.42 -10.52 13.05
N ILE A 87 28.98 -10.56 14.32
CA ILE A 87 29.68 -11.31 15.39
C ILE A 87 29.63 -12.82 15.12
N LEU A 88 28.47 -13.38 14.75
CA LEU A 88 28.32 -14.81 14.51
C LEU A 88 29.16 -15.28 13.32
N LEU A 89 29.34 -14.45 12.29
CA LEU A 89 30.23 -14.74 11.16
C LEU A 89 31.69 -15.02 11.59
N LYS A 90 32.15 -14.45 12.71
CA LYS A 90 33.50 -14.71 13.26
C LYS A 90 33.63 -16.13 13.84
N CYS A 91 32.52 -16.80 14.16
CA CYS A 91 32.52 -18.11 14.80
C CYS A 91 32.80 -19.23 13.79
N LYS A 92 34.04 -19.73 13.77
CA LYS A 92 34.48 -20.82 12.87
C LYS A 92 33.68 -22.13 13.00
N LYS A 93 32.88 -22.31 14.06
CA LYS A 93 32.05 -23.50 14.29
C LYS A 93 30.69 -23.44 13.60
N LEU A 94 30.26 -22.25 13.17
CA LEU A 94 28.99 -22.04 12.51
C LEU A 94 29.18 -22.06 10.98
N LYS A 95 28.13 -22.47 10.26
CA LYS A 95 27.99 -22.42 8.80
C LYS A 95 26.56 -21.97 8.46
N ASN A 96 26.34 -21.53 7.21
CA ASN A 96 25.03 -21.14 6.68
C ASN A 96 24.28 -20.14 7.59
N ILE A 97 24.98 -19.08 8.02
CA ILE A 97 24.39 -18.07 8.89
C ILE A 97 23.54 -17.14 8.02
N GLU A 98 22.24 -17.03 8.35
CA GLU A 98 21.26 -16.26 7.59
C GLU A 98 20.46 -15.36 8.54
N ARG A 99 20.18 -14.13 8.08
CA ARG A 99 19.28 -13.18 8.74
C ARG A 99 17.85 -13.43 8.28
N ILE A 100 16.94 -13.69 9.21
CA ILE A 100 15.52 -14.01 8.96
C ILE A 100 14.54 -13.16 9.78
N GLY A 101 14.99 -12.12 10.48
CA GLY A 101 14.11 -11.28 11.33
C GLY A 101 12.93 -10.65 10.59
N ARG A 102 13.01 -10.56 9.26
CA ARG A 102 11.95 -10.07 8.37
C ARG A 102 10.88 -11.13 8.03
N GLU A 103 11.12 -12.40 8.32
CA GLU A 103 10.21 -13.50 7.99
C GLU A 103 9.07 -13.68 9.01
N ASN A 104 8.80 -12.69 9.89
CA ASN A 104 7.74 -12.75 10.93
C ASN A 104 7.84 -14.01 11.82
N GLY A 105 9.05 -14.52 12.02
CA GLY A 105 9.35 -15.65 12.89
C GLY A 105 9.56 -15.27 14.35
N ASN A 106 9.80 -16.28 15.18
CA ASN A 106 10.23 -16.12 16.57
C ASN A 106 11.77 -16.01 16.71
N LEU A 107 12.50 -15.91 15.59
CA LEU A 107 13.95 -15.87 15.55
C LEU A 107 14.36 -14.86 14.48
N ASP A 108 15.50 -14.20 14.68
CA ASP A 108 16.01 -13.22 13.73
C ASP A 108 17.24 -13.71 12.97
N ILE A 109 18.00 -14.66 13.52
CA ILE A 109 19.20 -15.22 12.88
C ILE A 109 19.19 -16.73 13.04
N ILE A 110 19.41 -17.44 11.94
CA ILE A 110 19.53 -18.91 11.91
C ILE A 110 20.90 -19.33 11.41
N TYR A 111 21.33 -20.53 11.80
CA TYR A 111 22.63 -21.10 11.45
C TYR A 111 22.65 -22.61 11.66
N ASN A 112 23.68 -23.27 11.12
CA ASN A 112 24.04 -24.65 11.44
C ASN A 112 25.39 -24.68 12.17
N TYR A 113 25.61 -25.66 13.06
CA TYR A 113 26.97 -26.02 13.44
C TYR A 113 27.62 -26.85 12.35
N LYS A 114 28.93 -26.75 12.17
CA LYS A 114 29.64 -27.58 11.17
C LYS A 114 29.50 -29.09 11.41
N GLU A 115 29.34 -29.48 12.68
CA GLU A 115 29.21 -30.86 13.15
C GLU A 115 27.76 -31.37 13.13
N GLU A 116 26.77 -30.54 12.78
CA GLU A 116 25.35 -30.95 12.80
C GLU A 116 24.60 -30.43 11.56
N GLU A 117 23.64 -31.20 11.06
CA GLU A 117 22.75 -30.76 9.97
C GLU A 117 21.53 -30.00 10.48
N ILE A 118 21.34 -29.96 11.81
CA ILE A 118 20.23 -29.27 12.45
C ILE A 118 20.41 -27.75 12.32
N LYS A 119 19.36 -27.07 11.90
CA LYS A 119 19.30 -25.60 11.86
C LYS A 119 18.82 -25.10 13.21
N ARG A 120 19.49 -24.10 13.77
CA ARG A 120 19.14 -23.44 15.03
C ARG A 120 18.98 -21.96 14.78
N GLY A 121 18.39 -21.24 15.73
CA GLY A 121 18.37 -19.78 15.64
C GLY A 121 18.31 -19.07 16.98
N ILE A 122 18.56 -17.78 16.93
CA ILE A 122 18.48 -16.86 18.08
C ILE A 122 17.52 -15.71 17.77
N GLN A 123 16.99 -15.10 18.81
CA GLN A 123 16.28 -13.83 18.73
C GLN A 123 17.22 -12.69 19.12
N VAL A 124 17.22 -11.60 18.37
CA VAL A 124 17.82 -10.32 18.73
C VAL A 124 16.72 -9.36 19.20
N LYS A 125 16.97 -8.61 20.27
CA LYS A 125 16.02 -7.60 20.76
C LYS A 125 16.73 -6.34 21.21
N MET A 126 16.13 -5.21 20.88
CA MET A 126 16.54 -3.94 21.46
C MET A 126 16.03 -3.85 22.90
N ILE A 127 16.90 -3.44 23.83
CA ILE A 127 16.53 -3.08 25.21
C ILE A 127 16.62 -1.58 25.40
N ASN A 128 15.68 -1.04 26.17
CA ASN A 128 15.68 0.38 26.52
C ASN A 128 15.99 0.54 28.01
N ASN A 129 16.84 1.54 28.30
CA ASN A 129 17.06 1.96 29.68
C ASN A 129 15.88 2.83 30.13
N GLN A 130 15.13 2.33 31.10
CA GLN A 130 14.10 3.09 31.79
C GLN A 130 14.78 3.90 32.91
N LYS A 131 14.64 5.23 32.85
CA LYS A 131 15.26 6.14 33.83
C LYS A 131 14.93 5.70 35.26
N GLY A 132 15.95 5.32 36.02
CA GLY A 132 15.84 4.91 37.43
C GLY A 132 15.48 3.43 37.66
N SER A 133 14.99 2.71 36.66
CA SER A 133 14.56 1.30 36.77
C SER A 133 15.45 0.30 36.02
N GLY A 134 16.41 0.79 35.22
CA GLY A 134 17.35 -0.06 34.49
C GLY A 134 16.81 -0.53 33.14
N TYR A 135 17.33 -1.63 32.63
CA TYR A 135 16.96 -2.18 31.33
C TYR A 135 15.81 -3.18 31.46
N HIS A 136 14.87 -3.09 30.54
CA HIS A 136 13.74 -4.03 30.44
C HIS A 136 13.65 -4.64 29.05
N LEU A 137 13.58 -5.97 29.01
CA LEU A 137 13.30 -6.78 27.83
C LEU A 137 11.90 -7.39 27.93
N ALA A 138 10.97 -6.89 27.14
CA ALA A 138 9.57 -7.33 27.15
C ALA A 138 9.25 -8.49 26.19
N HIS A 139 8.12 -9.15 26.43
CA HIS A 139 7.48 -10.16 25.56
C HIS A 139 8.37 -11.38 25.28
N ILE A 140 8.99 -11.94 26.32
CA ILE A 140 9.82 -13.15 26.20
C ILE A 140 8.99 -14.45 26.26
N LYS A 141 7.76 -14.40 26.77
CA LYS A 141 6.88 -15.57 26.97
C LYS A 141 6.47 -16.29 25.68
N LYS A 142 6.59 -15.64 24.51
CA LYS A 142 6.25 -16.22 23.21
C LYS A 142 7.31 -17.18 22.64
N TYR A 143 8.54 -17.14 23.15
CA TYR A 143 9.65 -17.94 22.63
C TYR A 143 9.69 -19.32 23.29
N PRO A 144 10.17 -20.38 22.62
CA PRO A 144 10.52 -21.64 23.28
C PRO A 144 11.50 -21.46 24.46
N GLU A 145 11.48 -22.40 25.40
CA GLU A 145 12.28 -22.30 26.65
C GLU A 145 13.79 -22.17 26.41
N ASP A 146 14.27 -22.84 25.36
CA ASP A 146 15.66 -22.93 24.97
C ASP A 146 16.08 -21.82 24.00
N THR A 147 15.17 -20.92 23.59
CA THR A 147 15.52 -19.83 22.68
C THR A 147 16.51 -18.90 23.34
N VAL A 148 17.69 -18.78 22.72
CA VAL A 148 18.65 -17.76 23.10
C VAL A 148 18.15 -16.41 22.60
N ILE A 149 17.97 -15.49 23.53
CA ILE A 149 17.61 -14.10 23.26
C ILE A 149 18.82 -13.25 23.58
N VAL A 150 19.34 -12.58 22.55
CA VAL A 150 20.41 -11.60 22.65
C VAL A 150 19.76 -10.24 22.68
N SER A 151 19.98 -9.47 23.73
CA SER A 151 19.45 -8.12 23.81
C SER A 151 20.53 -7.08 23.95
N ILE A 152 20.37 -5.94 23.27
CA ILE A 152 21.40 -4.88 23.20
C ILE A 152 20.73 -3.52 23.26
N ASP A 153 21.34 -2.57 23.96
CA ASP A 153 20.87 -1.19 23.94
C ASP A 153 21.26 -0.48 22.62
N PRO A 154 20.50 0.54 22.17
CA PRO A 154 20.78 1.21 20.88
C PRO A 154 22.15 1.87 20.78
N ARG A 155 22.86 2.01 21.91
CA ARG A 155 24.17 2.66 22.02
C ARG A 155 25.32 1.65 22.06
N TYR A 156 25.03 0.34 21.98
CA TYR A 156 26.02 -0.73 22.02
C TYR A 156 26.89 -0.71 23.29
N GLU A 157 26.33 -0.27 24.42
CA GLU A 157 27.02 -0.22 25.70
C GLU A 157 26.68 -1.40 26.59
N GLN A 158 25.44 -1.87 26.52
CA GLN A 158 24.93 -2.94 27.38
C GLN A 158 24.28 -4.02 26.53
N ALA A 159 24.60 -5.27 26.86
CA ALA A 159 23.97 -6.42 26.24
C ALA A 159 23.61 -7.50 27.28
N SER A 160 22.69 -8.39 26.91
CA SER A 160 22.45 -9.62 27.67
C SER A 160 22.28 -10.82 26.75
N ILE A 161 22.64 -11.99 27.28
CA ILE A 161 22.43 -13.29 26.63
C ILE A 161 21.70 -14.19 27.61
N ILE A 162 20.42 -14.43 27.33
CA ILE A 162 19.54 -15.22 28.18
C ILE A 162 18.85 -16.31 27.36
N THR A 163 18.24 -17.26 28.05
CA THR A 163 17.18 -18.11 27.48
C THR A 163 15.88 -17.86 28.22
N ARG A 164 14.74 -18.17 27.62
CA ARG A 164 13.45 -18.05 28.34
C ARG A 164 13.46 -18.86 29.65
N LYS A 165 14.07 -20.05 29.65
CA LYS A 165 14.24 -20.88 30.86
C LYS A 165 14.96 -20.15 32.00
N ILE A 166 15.92 -19.26 31.69
CA ILE A 166 16.68 -18.50 32.69
C ILE A 166 15.80 -17.43 33.37
N VAL A 167 14.84 -16.87 32.66
CA VAL A 167 13.96 -15.82 33.20
C VAL A 167 12.81 -16.41 34.01
N GLY A 168 12.44 -17.67 33.76
CA GLY A 168 11.29 -18.32 34.37
C GLY A 168 10.05 -18.25 33.47
N LEU A 169 9.26 -19.32 33.43
CA LEU A 169 8.20 -19.51 32.44
C LEU A 169 7.02 -18.54 32.57
N GLU A 170 6.80 -18.02 33.78
CA GLU A 170 5.71 -17.11 34.12
C GLU A 170 6.04 -15.63 33.86
N ASN A 171 7.33 -15.28 33.74
CA ASN A 171 7.72 -13.89 33.62
C ASN A 171 7.52 -13.34 32.20
N GLU A 172 6.88 -12.18 32.10
CA GLU A 172 6.63 -11.52 30.80
C GLU A 172 7.87 -10.83 30.23
N GLY A 173 8.88 -10.57 31.06
CA GLY A 173 10.08 -9.85 30.69
C GLY A 173 11.28 -10.12 31.60
N PHE A 174 12.43 -9.62 31.15
CA PHE A 174 13.70 -9.69 31.87
C PHE A 174 14.16 -8.28 32.23
N TYR A 175 14.41 -8.06 33.52
CA TYR A 175 14.83 -6.78 34.06
C TYR A 175 16.24 -6.89 34.63
N PHE A 176 17.08 -5.90 34.36
CA PHE A 176 18.39 -5.79 34.99
C PHE A 176 18.79 -4.34 35.18
N ASN A 177 19.46 -4.05 36.28
CA ASN A 177 19.98 -2.72 36.58
C ASN A 177 21.50 -2.81 36.76
N SER A 178 22.26 -2.04 35.98
CA SER A 178 23.72 -2.02 36.07
C SER A 178 24.24 -1.48 37.41
N GLN A 179 23.44 -0.66 38.10
CA GLN A 179 23.79 -0.08 39.41
C GLN A 179 23.43 -0.99 40.58
N ASN A 180 22.46 -1.89 40.40
CA ASN A 180 22.04 -2.85 41.42
C ASN A 180 22.07 -4.26 40.82
N PRO A 181 23.26 -4.88 40.73
CA PRO A 181 23.44 -6.15 40.06
C PRO A 181 22.77 -7.28 40.85
N GLY A 182 21.54 -7.63 40.46
CA GLY A 182 20.82 -8.78 41.02
C GLY A 182 21.35 -10.13 40.52
N ILE A 183 20.61 -11.21 40.81
CA ILE A 183 20.94 -12.60 40.43
C ILE A 183 21.16 -12.82 38.93
N HIS A 184 20.70 -11.89 38.11
CA HIS A 184 20.75 -11.94 36.66
C HIS A 184 22.01 -11.28 36.05
N GLN A 185 22.86 -10.64 36.86
CA GLN A 185 24.04 -9.91 36.38
C GLN A 185 25.01 -10.78 35.56
N LYS A 186 25.10 -12.07 35.86
CA LYS A 186 25.93 -13.03 35.10
C LYS A 186 25.54 -13.22 33.63
N TYR A 187 24.38 -12.71 33.24
CA TYR A 187 23.88 -12.74 31.87
C TYR A 187 23.97 -11.39 31.16
N VAL A 188 24.46 -10.36 31.85
CA VAL A 188 24.59 -8.98 31.37
C VAL A 188 26.06 -8.68 31.12
N PHE A 189 26.33 -7.88 30.09
CA PHE A 189 27.67 -7.54 29.62
C PHE A 189 27.75 -6.04 29.37
N ASN A 190 28.81 -5.40 29.88
CA ASN A 190 29.21 -4.09 29.41
C ASN A 190 30.06 -4.27 28.14
N LEU A 191 29.53 -3.90 26.98
CA LEU A 191 30.20 -4.17 25.70
C LEU A 191 31.49 -3.36 25.51
N LYS A 192 31.69 -2.25 26.21
CA LYS A 192 32.96 -1.51 26.15
C LYS A 192 34.11 -2.30 26.77
N ASP A 193 33.84 -2.97 27.89
CA ASP A 193 34.87 -3.64 28.70
C ASP A 193 34.89 -5.16 28.49
N GLU A 194 33.76 -5.75 28.11
CA GLU A 194 33.53 -7.20 28.10
C GLU A 194 33.17 -7.78 26.73
N ASN A 195 33.43 -7.07 25.63
CA ASN A 195 33.05 -7.54 24.28
C ASN A 195 33.53 -8.98 23.99
N ASN A 196 34.78 -9.30 24.28
CA ASN A 196 35.33 -10.66 24.06
C ASN A 196 34.62 -11.72 24.92
N LYS A 197 34.20 -11.36 26.13
CA LYS A 197 33.47 -12.25 27.04
C LYS A 197 32.04 -12.46 26.55
N PHE A 198 31.41 -11.41 26.04
CA PHE A 198 30.11 -11.45 25.37
C PHE A 198 30.15 -12.37 24.15
N GLU A 199 31.09 -12.18 23.21
CA GLU A 199 31.23 -13.02 22.02
C GLU A 199 31.42 -14.51 22.37
N ARG A 200 32.34 -14.81 23.30
CA ARG A 200 32.56 -16.19 23.77
C ARG A 200 31.31 -16.80 24.40
N ARG A 201 30.55 -16.01 25.17
CA ARG A 201 29.30 -16.48 25.79
C ARG A 201 28.23 -16.73 24.74
N LEU A 202 28.10 -15.85 23.75
CA LEU A 202 27.17 -15.97 22.65
C LEU A 202 27.42 -17.26 21.87
N PHE A 203 28.66 -17.50 21.45
CA PHE A 203 29.01 -18.72 20.73
C PHE A 203 28.71 -19.98 21.54
N LYS A 204 28.94 -19.97 22.86
CA LYS A 204 28.58 -21.10 23.73
C LYS A 204 27.07 -21.28 23.87
N ALA A 205 26.31 -20.18 23.89
CA ALA A 205 24.86 -20.22 23.98
C ALA A 205 24.23 -20.75 22.68
N CYS A 206 24.79 -20.41 21.52
CA CYS A 206 24.27 -20.80 20.21
C CYS A 206 24.07 -22.32 20.05
N LYS A 207 24.92 -23.17 20.66
CA LYS A 207 24.79 -24.65 20.58
C LYS A 207 23.57 -25.18 21.32
N LYS A 208 23.04 -24.39 22.25
CA LYS A 208 21.89 -24.74 23.09
C LYS A 208 20.61 -24.02 22.66
N SER A 209 20.66 -23.22 21.60
CA SER A 209 19.48 -22.48 21.15
C SER A 209 18.49 -23.41 20.45
N THR A 210 17.23 -22.95 20.43
CA THR A 210 16.10 -23.60 19.78
C THR A 210 16.44 -24.08 18.38
N ILE A 211 15.97 -25.29 18.08
CA ILE A 211 15.99 -25.87 16.73
C ILE A 211 14.97 -25.13 15.88
N TYR A 212 15.44 -24.55 14.78
CA TYR A 212 14.58 -23.89 13.80
C TYR A 212 13.85 -24.95 12.97
N SER A 213 12.53 -24.84 12.91
CA SER A 213 11.68 -25.59 11.99
C SER A 213 10.76 -24.63 11.26
N GLU A 214 10.60 -24.79 9.95
CA GLU A 214 9.64 -24.01 9.16
C GLU A 214 8.19 -24.32 9.55
N GLU A 215 7.95 -25.45 10.20
CA GLU A 215 6.63 -25.79 10.75
C GLU A 215 6.26 -24.92 11.98
N SER A 216 7.23 -24.23 12.58
CA SER A 216 7.01 -23.37 13.75
C SER A 216 6.45 -21.98 13.42
N TYR A 217 6.33 -21.62 12.14
CA TYR A 217 5.72 -20.37 11.72
C TYR A 217 4.21 -20.36 12.00
N TYR A 218 3.67 -19.18 12.35
CA TYR A 218 2.23 -18.98 12.30
C TYR A 218 1.73 -19.26 10.87
N SER A 219 0.55 -19.89 10.76
CA SER A 219 0.01 -20.35 9.46
C SER A 219 -0.14 -19.24 8.42
N THR A 220 -0.31 -17.98 8.83
CA THR A 220 -0.35 -16.82 7.92
C THR A 220 1.03 -16.46 7.41
N THR A 221 2.03 -16.40 8.30
CA THR A 221 3.43 -16.09 7.96
C THR A 221 4.01 -17.13 7.00
N LEU A 222 3.74 -18.41 7.25
CA LEU A 222 4.20 -19.48 6.36
C LEU A 222 3.62 -19.30 4.95
N LYS A 223 2.34 -18.93 4.82
CA LYS A 223 1.72 -18.66 3.53
C LYS A 223 2.33 -17.45 2.82
N GLU A 224 2.58 -16.35 3.54
CA GLU A 224 3.27 -15.18 2.98
C GLU A 224 4.67 -15.54 2.46
N LYS A 225 5.42 -16.37 3.20
CA LYS A 225 6.73 -16.88 2.77
C LYS A 225 6.61 -17.78 1.54
N LEU A 226 5.68 -18.74 1.54
CA LEU A 226 5.47 -19.64 0.41
C LEU A 226 5.03 -18.88 -0.85
N MET A 227 4.12 -17.92 -0.71
CA MET A 227 3.70 -17.02 -1.79
C MET A 227 4.90 -16.21 -2.30
N SER A 228 5.70 -15.62 -1.42
CA SER A 228 6.89 -14.84 -1.81
C SER A 228 7.91 -15.68 -2.56
N ASN A 229 8.16 -16.92 -2.12
CA ASN A 229 9.04 -17.86 -2.81
C ASN A 229 8.48 -18.28 -4.18
N ASN A 230 7.17 -18.54 -4.27
CA ASN A 230 6.52 -18.85 -5.54
C ASN A 230 6.60 -17.65 -6.51
N LEU A 231 6.37 -16.42 -6.03
CA LEU A 231 6.52 -15.21 -6.82
C LEU A 231 7.96 -15.01 -7.30
N LYS A 232 8.98 -15.28 -6.47
CA LYS A 232 10.40 -15.25 -6.88
C LYS A 232 10.67 -16.20 -8.04
N SER A 233 10.20 -17.45 -7.94
CA SER A 233 10.36 -18.44 -9.01
C SER A 233 9.68 -18.00 -10.30
N LEU A 234 8.44 -17.49 -10.22
CA LEU A 234 7.71 -16.98 -11.38
C LEU A 234 8.39 -15.76 -12.02
N CYS A 235 8.94 -14.85 -11.22
CA CYS A 235 9.71 -13.71 -11.74
C CYS A 235 10.94 -14.19 -12.49
N LYS A 236 11.67 -15.17 -11.93
CA LYS A 236 12.83 -15.79 -12.59
C LYS A 236 12.46 -16.44 -13.93
N GLU A 237 11.38 -17.21 -13.98
CA GLU A 237 10.87 -17.83 -15.21
C GLU A 237 10.50 -16.80 -16.29
N LYS A 238 10.09 -15.60 -15.87
CA LYS A 238 9.68 -14.49 -16.74
C LYS A 238 10.77 -13.46 -16.98
N ASN A 239 12.01 -13.71 -16.55
CA ASN A 239 13.14 -12.77 -16.64
C ASN A 239 12.83 -11.40 -16.00
N LEU A 240 12.16 -11.40 -14.84
CA LEU A 240 11.91 -10.23 -14.02
C LEU A 240 12.87 -10.23 -12.82
N GLU A 241 13.54 -9.10 -12.58
CA GLU A 241 14.35 -8.90 -11.38
C GLU A 241 13.43 -8.64 -10.19
N ILE A 242 13.70 -9.25 -9.03
CA ILE A 242 12.88 -9.07 -7.83
C ILE A 242 13.74 -8.94 -6.59
N ASP A 243 13.45 -7.92 -5.77
CA ASP A 243 14.07 -7.69 -4.47
C ASP A 243 13.02 -7.50 -3.38
N PHE A 244 13.09 -8.30 -2.32
CA PHE A 244 12.21 -8.20 -1.15
C PHE A 244 12.84 -7.39 -0.01
N ASN A 245 14.05 -6.86 -0.18
CA ASN A 245 14.79 -6.16 0.88
C ASN A 245 14.36 -4.70 1.10
N VAL A 246 13.08 -4.38 0.90
CA VAL A 246 12.55 -3.04 1.17
C VAL A 246 12.45 -2.83 2.70
N LEU A 247 12.77 -1.63 3.18
CA LEU A 247 12.90 -1.30 4.61
C LEU A 247 11.69 -1.79 5.43
N SER A 248 11.91 -2.21 6.67
CA SER A 248 10.91 -2.79 7.58
C SER A 248 9.67 -1.93 7.85
N ASN A 249 9.76 -0.60 7.65
CA ASN A 249 8.65 0.35 7.79
C ASN A 249 8.00 0.73 6.45
N SER A 250 8.42 0.08 5.36
CA SER A 250 7.91 0.40 4.05
C SER A 250 6.47 -0.11 3.87
N VAL A 251 5.71 0.68 3.12
CA VAL A 251 4.42 0.32 2.52
C VAL A 251 4.59 -0.43 1.19
N ILE A 252 5.83 -0.77 0.84
CA ILE A 252 6.25 -1.50 -0.34
C ILE A 252 6.91 -2.79 0.16
N ASP A 253 6.42 -3.93 -0.29
CA ASP A 253 6.90 -5.25 0.14
C ASP A 253 8.05 -5.77 -0.74
N CYS A 254 8.06 -5.41 -2.03
CA CYS A 254 9.13 -5.77 -2.94
C CYS A 254 9.29 -4.75 -4.08
N ILE A 255 10.44 -4.80 -4.75
CA ILE A 255 10.70 -4.10 -6.00
C ILE A 255 10.81 -5.15 -7.10
N ILE A 256 10.02 -5.01 -8.17
CA ILE A 256 10.13 -5.88 -9.36
C ILE A 256 10.58 -5.03 -10.54
N ASN A 257 11.74 -5.36 -11.11
CA ASN A 257 12.52 -4.52 -12.00
C ASN A 257 12.81 -3.16 -11.36
N LYS A 258 11.99 -2.14 -11.67
CA LYS A 258 12.08 -0.78 -11.13
C LYS A 258 10.80 -0.31 -10.43
N TYR A 259 9.83 -1.21 -10.26
CA TYR A 259 8.51 -0.88 -9.77
C TYR A 259 8.35 -1.27 -8.30
N ASN A 260 7.83 -0.33 -7.53
CA ASN A 260 7.47 -0.52 -6.13
C ASN A 260 6.16 -1.32 -6.05
N CYS A 261 6.23 -2.54 -5.49
CA CYS A 261 5.10 -3.45 -5.41
C CYS A 261 4.64 -3.66 -3.97
N GLN A 262 3.33 -3.61 -3.75
CA GLN A 262 2.71 -4.06 -2.51
C GLN A 262 2.07 -5.43 -2.72
N LEU A 263 2.43 -6.40 -1.86
CA LEU A 263 1.90 -7.74 -1.91
C LEU A 263 0.70 -7.85 -0.95
N LYS A 264 -0.33 -8.58 -1.37
CA LYS A 264 -1.46 -8.96 -0.51
C LYS A 264 -1.85 -10.38 -0.79
N PHE A 265 -2.08 -11.14 0.27
CA PHE A 265 -2.54 -12.52 0.19
C PHE A 265 -3.93 -12.65 0.80
N SER A 266 -4.82 -13.41 0.14
CA SER A 266 -6.11 -13.76 0.72
C SER A 266 -6.00 -15.05 1.53
N ASN A 267 -6.40 -14.98 2.81
CA ASN A 267 -6.44 -16.15 3.69
C ASN A 267 -7.67 -17.03 3.50
N SER A 268 -8.66 -16.61 2.70
CA SER A 268 -9.85 -17.41 2.48
C SER A 268 -9.49 -18.64 1.66
N LYS A 269 -9.54 -19.83 2.31
CA LYS A 269 -9.93 -21.03 1.56
C LYS A 269 -11.24 -20.66 0.86
N THR A 270 -11.39 -21.07 -0.39
CA THR A 270 -12.56 -20.89 -1.30
C THR A 270 -13.97 -20.91 -0.67
N LYS A 271 -14.12 -21.34 0.59
CA LYS A 271 -15.37 -21.33 1.38
C LYS A 271 -15.79 -19.99 2.00
N SER A 272 -15.00 -18.93 1.91
CA SER A 272 -15.50 -17.57 2.18
C SER A 272 -15.24 -16.65 0.99
N LEU A 273 -15.71 -17.09 -0.18
CA LEU A 273 -16.31 -16.11 -1.09
C LEU A 273 -17.26 -15.27 -0.23
N ASP A 274 -17.37 -13.96 -0.48
CA ASP A 274 -18.60 -13.27 -0.04
C ASP A 274 -19.72 -14.13 -0.67
N GLU A 275 -20.37 -15.00 0.11
CA GLU A 275 -21.22 -16.10 -0.41
C GLU A 275 -22.36 -15.52 -1.26
N SER A 276 -22.66 -14.24 -1.04
CA SER A 276 -23.59 -13.43 -1.81
C SER A 276 -23.09 -13.00 -3.20
N LYS A 277 -21.77 -12.98 -3.45
CA LYS A 277 -21.15 -12.39 -4.65
C LYS A 277 -20.12 -13.27 -5.38
N GLY A 278 -19.56 -14.31 -4.76
CA GLY A 278 -18.59 -15.20 -5.42
C GLY A 278 -17.23 -14.57 -5.70
N LEU A 279 -16.77 -13.59 -4.89
CA LEU A 279 -15.51 -12.87 -5.10
C LEU A 279 -14.48 -13.17 -4.00
N CYS A 280 -13.19 -13.10 -4.34
CA CYS A 280 -12.08 -13.16 -3.39
C CYS A 280 -11.80 -11.78 -2.78
N ASN A 281 -11.87 -11.68 -1.45
CA ASN A 281 -11.59 -10.44 -0.72
C ASN A 281 -10.13 -10.35 -0.29
N PHE A 282 -9.54 -9.16 -0.43
CA PHE A 282 -8.21 -8.82 0.03
C PHE A 282 -8.25 -7.55 0.88
N SER A 283 -7.37 -7.47 1.87
CA SER A 283 -7.13 -6.23 2.59
C SER A 283 -6.38 -5.24 1.68
N CYS A 284 -6.92 -4.03 1.53
CA CYS A 284 -6.31 -2.90 0.82
C CYS A 284 -6.02 -1.76 1.82
N CYS A 285 -5.49 -2.11 2.99
CA CYS A 285 -5.10 -1.14 4.02
C CYS A 285 -3.69 -1.39 4.55
N LYS A 286 -3.11 -0.34 5.15
CA LYS A 286 -1.82 -0.38 5.84
C LYS A 286 -1.98 -1.13 7.15
N THR A 287 -1.26 -2.24 7.31
CA THR A 287 -1.34 -3.07 8.53
C THR A 287 -0.57 -2.46 9.71
N LYS A 288 0.40 -1.58 9.43
CA LYS A 288 1.33 -1.01 10.42
C LYS A 288 0.93 0.39 10.92
N ALA A 289 -0.18 0.94 10.45
CA ALA A 289 -0.67 2.23 10.94
C ALA A 289 -1.26 2.09 12.35
N SER A 290 -1.12 3.12 13.18
CA SER A 290 -1.76 3.21 14.51
C SER A 290 -3.29 3.07 14.43
N ILE A 291 -3.86 3.40 13.26
CA ILE A 291 -5.28 3.27 12.94
C ILE A 291 -5.49 2.02 12.09
N LYS A 292 -6.17 1.02 12.65
CA LYS A 292 -6.57 -0.18 11.90
C LYS A 292 -7.44 0.21 10.71
N GLY A 293 -7.13 -0.35 9.54
CA GLY A 293 -7.96 -0.21 8.35
C GLY A 293 -7.72 1.07 7.54
N LEU A 294 -6.61 1.79 7.76
CA LEU A 294 -6.25 2.96 6.96
C LEU A 294 -5.93 2.54 5.52
N PRO A 295 -6.67 2.99 4.49
CA PRO A 295 -6.36 2.68 3.10
C PRO A 295 -4.96 3.19 2.69
N TYR A 296 -4.43 2.64 1.60
CA TYR A 296 -3.22 3.19 0.98
C TYR A 296 -3.50 4.59 0.44
N HIS A 297 -2.51 5.47 0.47
CA HIS A 297 -2.57 6.84 -0.05
C HIS A 297 -1.74 6.95 -1.33
N VAL A 298 -2.06 7.92 -2.19
CA VAL A 298 -1.29 8.19 -3.41
C VAL A 298 0.20 8.47 -3.13
N ASP A 299 0.51 9.04 -1.96
CA ASP A 299 1.89 9.34 -1.53
C ASP A 299 2.71 8.12 -1.10
N ASP A 300 2.10 6.94 -1.01
CA ASP A 300 2.82 5.71 -0.67
C ASP A 300 3.80 5.24 -1.76
N LYS A 301 3.74 5.87 -2.95
CA LYS A 301 4.63 5.59 -4.11
C LYS A 301 4.64 4.11 -4.52
N ILE A 302 3.52 3.42 -4.34
CA ILE A 302 3.30 2.06 -4.83
C ILE A 302 2.94 2.16 -6.30
N ASP A 303 3.64 1.42 -7.15
CA ASP A 303 3.35 1.31 -8.58
C ASP A 303 2.34 0.20 -8.87
N PHE A 304 2.46 -0.94 -8.20
CA PHE A 304 1.59 -2.10 -8.39
C PHE A 304 1.13 -2.73 -7.08
N PHE A 305 -0.10 -3.19 -7.09
CA PHE A 305 -0.62 -4.13 -6.10
C PHE A 305 -0.63 -5.52 -6.72
N ILE A 306 0.04 -6.45 -6.05
CA ILE A 306 0.07 -7.87 -6.44
C ILE A 306 -0.78 -8.64 -5.44
N LEU A 307 -1.97 -9.03 -5.88
CA LEU A 307 -2.92 -9.79 -5.06
C LEU A 307 -2.78 -11.27 -5.40
N ALA A 308 -2.47 -12.11 -4.41
CA ALA A 308 -2.31 -13.54 -4.60
C ALA A 308 -3.35 -14.34 -3.80
N TYR A 309 -4.01 -15.30 -4.44
CA TYR A 309 -4.79 -16.31 -3.72
C TYR A 309 -4.38 -17.71 -4.15
N LEU A 310 -4.56 -18.66 -3.24
CA LEU A 310 -4.27 -20.07 -3.51
C LEU A 310 -5.54 -20.74 -4.07
N ASN A 311 -5.48 -21.19 -5.31
CA ASN A 311 -6.51 -22.03 -5.93
C ASN A 311 -6.01 -23.47 -5.98
N GLU A 312 -6.61 -24.33 -5.16
CA GLU A 312 -6.13 -25.71 -4.95
C GLU A 312 -4.65 -25.72 -4.52
N GLU A 313 -3.74 -26.03 -5.44
CA GLU A 313 -2.30 -26.12 -5.22
C GLU A 313 -1.50 -25.03 -5.97
N LYS A 314 -2.18 -24.12 -6.68
CA LYS A 314 -1.53 -23.09 -7.50
C LYS A 314 -1.92 -21.69 -7.05
N TYR A 315 -0.91 -20.82 -6.93
CA TYR A 315 -1.16 -19.40 -6.72
C TYR A 315 -1.63 -18.74 -8.02
N ILE A 316 -2.67 -17.93 -7.90
CA ILE A 316 -3.13 -17.02 -8.95
C ILE A 316 -2.82 -15.60 -8.50
N TYR A 317 -2.18 -14.82 -9.39
CA TYR A 317 -1.76 -13.46 -9.11
C TYR A 317 -2.59 -12.46 -9.90
N TYR A 318 -2.92 -11.32 -9.30
CA TYR A 318 -3.44 -10.15 -10.01
C TYR A 318 -2.41 -9.05 -9.92
N ILE A 319 -1.94 -8.57 -11.08
CA ILE A 319 -0.95 -7.49 -11.18
C ILE A 319 -1.70 -6.20 -11.53
N ILE A 320 -2.01 -5.38 -10.54
CA ILE A 320 -2.90 -4.23 -10.71
C ILE A 320 -2.12 -2.92 -10.54
N PRO A 321 -2.09 -2.03 -11.55
CA PRO A 321 -1.50 -0.71 -11.40
C PRO A 321 -2.18 0.10 -10.29
N SER A 322 -1.41 0.82 -9.48
CA SER A 322 -1.94 1.69 -8.42
C SER A 322 -2.85 2.79 -8.98
N GLU A 323 -2.52 3.35 -10.14
CA GLU A 323 -3.33 4.34 -10.85
C GLU A 323 -4.73 3.81 -11.18
N TYR A 324 -4.84 2.54 -11.54
CA TYR A 324 -6.13 1.91 -11.80
C TYR A 324 -6.94 1.79 -10.50
N LEU A 325 -6.29 1.41 -9.40
CA LEU A 325 -6.94 1.35 -8.08
C LEU A 325 -7.34 2.74 -7.55
N LEU A 326 -6.56 3.77 -7.84
CA LEU A 326 -6.89 5.18 -7.55
C LEU A 326 -8.17 5.59 -8.29
N LYS A 327 -8.26 5.33 -9.60
CA LYS A 327 -9.46 5.60 -10.41
C LYS A 327 -10.71 4.86 -9.91
N LYS A 328 -10.54 3.67 -9.33
CA LYS A 328 -11.64 2.89 -8.73
C LYS A 328 -11.96 3.29 -7.28
N GLY A 329 -11.26 4.28 -6.73
CA GLY A 329 -11.45 4.81 -5.38
C GLY A 329 -11.00 3.85 -4.27
N TYR A 330 -10.04 2.96 -4.55
CA TYR A 330 -9.42 2.12 -3.51
C TYR A 330 -8.26 2.85 -2.82
N ILE A 331 -7.46 3.59 -3.58
CA ILE A 331 -6.38 4.42 -3.05
C ILE A 331 -6.94 5.77 -2.62
N ALA A 332 -6.51 6.22 -1.45
CA ALA A 332 -6.89 7.50 -0.88
C ALA A 332 -6.10 8.66 -1.49
N THR A 333 -6.74 9.83 -1.49
CA THR A 333 -6.16 11.15 -1.73
C THR A 333 -6.61 12.08 -0.60
N ASP A 334 -6.17 13.33 -0.61
CA ASP A 334 -6.66 14.35 0.33
C ASP A 334 -8.19 14.56 0.24
N GLU A 335 -8.78 14.28 -0.92
CA GLU A 335 -10.21 14.44 -1.19
C GLU A 335 -11.00 13.13 -1.06
N ILE A 336 -10.36 11.98 -1.30
CA ILE A 336 -11.00 10.67 -1.38
C ILE A 336 -10.45 9.76 -0.29
N LYS A 337 -11.30 9.26 0.60
CA LYS A 337 -10.89 8.39 1.73
C LYS A 337 -10.26 7.05 1.32
N GLY A 338 -10.52 6.56 0.12
CA GLY A 338 -10.12 5.22 -0.34
C GLY A 338 -10.94 4.09 0.32
N LYS A 339 -10.56 2.84 0.04
CA LYS A 339 -11.24 1.63 0.55
C LYS A 339 -10.22 0.66 1.16
N ALA A 340 -10.54 0.15 2.35
CA ALA A 340 -9.67 -0.76 3.09
C ALA A 340 -9.73 -2.22 2.60
N SER A 341 -10.56 -2.53 1.62
CA SER A 341 -10.70 -3.87 1.06
C SER A 341 -10.97 -3.82 -0.44
N ILE A 342 -10.51 -4.85 -1.14
CA ILE A 342 -10.67 -5.02 -2.57
C ILE A 342 -11.17 -6.44 -2.87
N ASN A 343 -12.10 -6.54 -3.81
CA ASN A 343 -12.63 -7.82 -4.26
C ASN A 343 -12.16 -8.07 -5.69
N VAL A 344 -11.69 -9.28 -5.96
CA VAL A 344 -11.33 -9.74 -7.30
C VAL A 344 -12.07 -11.04 -7.62
N ALA A 345 -12.34 -11.27 -8.90
CA ALA A 345 -13.02 -12.47 -9.34
C ALA A 345 -12.07 -13.68 -9.33
N PRO A 346 -12.41 -14.81 -8.69
CA PRO A 346 -11.63 -16.04 -8.82
C PRO A 346 -11.67 -16.60 -10.26
N ILE A 347 -10.84 -17.60 -10.54
CA ILE A 347 -10.68 -18.18 -11.89
C ILE A 347 -11.97 -18.76 -12.46
N ASP A 348 -12.82 -19.29 -11.60
CA ASP A 348 -14.11 -19.93 -11.85
C ASP A 348 -15.29 -18.95 -11.76
N TYR A 349 -15.03 -17.66 -11.66
CA TYR A 349 -16.09 -16.65 -11.63
C TYR A 349 -16.78 -16.53 -12.99
N GLU A 350 -18.08 -16.86 -13.04
CA GLU A 350 -18.84 -16.94 -14.30
C GLU A 350 -19.15 -15.56 -14.93
N LYS A 351 -19.15 -14.50 -14.13
CA LYS A 351 -19.50 -13.15 -14.59
C LYS A 351 -18.23 -12.37 -14.94
N SER A 352 -18.33 -11.50 -15.95
CA SER A 352 -17.25 -10.56 -16.25
C SER A 352 -16.97 -9.68 -15.02
N HIS A 353 -15.70 -9.56 -14.67
CA HIS A 353 -15.24 -8.70 -13.60
C HIS A 353 -14.03 -7.88 -14.05
N TRP A 354 -13.92 -6.66 -13.54
CA TRP A 354 -12.85 -5.73 -13.95
C TRP A 354 -11.44 -6.25 -13.66
N SER A 355 -11.30 -7.19 -12.71
CA SER A 355 -10.00 -7.74 -12.31
C SER A 355 -9.45 -8.78 -13.28
N ASP A 356 -10.29 -9.32 -14.18
CA ASP A 356 -9.92 -10.44 -15.04
C ASP A 356 -8.73 -10.10 -15.96
N GLN A 357 -8.65 -8.85 -16.43
CA GLN A 357 -7.55 -8.35 -17.28
C GLN A 357 -6.18 -8.30 -16.58
N PHE A 358 -6.16 -8.32 -15.24
CA PHE A 358 -4.93 -8.27 -14.44
C PHE A 358 -4.45 -9.65 -14.00
N ARG A 359 -5.23 -10.71 -14.27
CA ARG A 359 -4.95 -12.08 -13.83
C ARG A 359 -3.71 -12.64 -14.54
N ASN A 360 -2.72 -13.01 -13.75
CA ASN A 360 -1.40 -13.52 -14.16
C ASN A 360 -0.72 -12.67 -15.23
N ASN A 361 -1.05 -11.37 -15.30
CA ASN A 361 -0.58 -10.47 -16.33
C ASN A 361 0.76 -9.82 -15.95
N PHE A 362 1.80 -10.66 -15.86
CA PHE A 362 3.15 -10.22 -15.49
C PHE A 362 3.83 -9.34 -16.55
N ILE A 363 3.29 -9.26 -17.77
CA ILE A 363 3.79 -8.35 -18.81
C ILE A 363 3.73 -6.89 -18.34
N LEU A 364 2.75 -6.57 -17.48
CA LEU A 364 2.62 -5.26 -16.84
C LEU A 364 3.86 -4.86 -16.01
N LEU A 365 4.67 -5.81 -15.56
CA LEU A 365 5.90 -5.54 -14.80
C LEU A 365 7.15 -5.40 -15.69
N SER A 366 7.03 -5.71 -17.00
CA SER A 366 8.13 -5.61 -17.97
C SER A 366 8.04 -4.39 -18.89
N GLU A 367 6.86 -3.78 -19.02
CA GLU A 367 6.62 -2.65 -19.93
C GLU A 367 6.89 -1.31 -19.22
N THR A 368 7.12 -0.25 -20.01
CA THR A 368 7.15 1.13 -19.47
C THR A 368 5.72 1.57 -19.13
N LYS A 369 5.51 2.30 -18.03
CA LYS A 369 4.20 2.83 -17.61
C LYS A 369 3.38 3.45 -18.75
N GLU A 370 4.05 4.15 -19.65
CA GLU A 370 3.47 4.83 -20.81
C GLU A 370 2.86 3.85 -21.84
N ASN A 371 3.51 2.71 -22.08
CA ASN A 371 3.01 1.67 -22.98
C ASN A 371 1.81 0.91 -22.38
N MET A 372 1.75 0.83 -21.05
CA MET A 372 0.69 0.12 -20.33
C MET A 372 -0.64 0.87 -20.36
N LEU A 373 -0.61 2.18 -20.10
CA LEU A 373 -1.79 3.04 -20.19
C LEU A 373 -2.40 3.02 -21.60
N ASN A 374 -1.56 2.89 -22.64
CA ASN A 374 -2.01 2.86 -24.03
C ASN A 374 -2.62 1.51 -24.46
N LYS A 375 -2.25 0.38 -23.83
CA LYS A 375 -2.80 -0.94 -24.13
C LYS A 375 -4.10 -1.27 -23.38
N ASP A 376 -4.30 -0.74 -22.17
CA ASP A 376 -5.53 -0.98 -21.39
C ASP A 376 -6.74 -0.18 -21.89
N ILE A 377 -6.50 0.91 -22.62
CA ILE A 377 -7.53 1.75 -23.24
C ILE A 377 -8.48 0.97 -24.16
N SER A 378 -7.98 -0.03 -24.90
CA SER A 378 -8.81 -0.81 -25.82
C SER A 378 -9.83 -1.70 -25.09
N ASN A 379 -9.62 -1.96 -23.79
CA ASN A 379 -10.49 -2.77 -22.94
C ASN A 379 -11.43 -1.92 -22.06
N PHE A 380 -11.32 -0.59 -22.09
CA PHE A 380 -12.22 0.26 -21.33
C PHE A 380 -13.65 0.09 -21.83
N ASP A 381 -14.64 0.13 -20.95
CA ASP A 381 -16.00 0.41 -21.38
C ASP A 381 -16.04 1.83 -21.99
N ILE A 382 -17.03 2.14 -22.82
CA ILE A 382 -17.09 3.46 -23.46
C ILE A 382 -17.01 4.63 -22.44
N GLY A 383 -17.56 4.45 -21.24
CA GLY A 383 -17.55 5.45 -20.19
C GLY A 383 -16.15 5.74 -19.68
N ASP A 384 -15.42 4.69 -19.31
CA ASP A 384 -14.04 4.79 -18.87
C ASP A 384 -13.13 5.39 -19.96
N ARG A 385 -13.34 5.00 -21.23
CA ARG A 385 -12.62 5.54 -22.39
C ARG A 385 -12.87 7.04 -22.55
N PHE A 386 -14.13 7.43 -22.54
CA PHE A 386 -14.53 8.83 -22.67
C PHE A 386 -13.97 9.68 -21.52
N PHE A 387 -14.10 9.19 -20.29
CA PHE A 387 -13.57 9.85 -19.10
C PHE A 387 -12.06 10.06 -19.18
N TYR A 388 -11.30 9.02 -19.56
CA TYR A 388 -9.86 9.11 -19.75
C TYR A 388 -9.45 10.15 -20.80
N GLU A 389 -10.09 10.15 -21.97
CA GLU A 389 -9.75 11.08 -23.04
C GLU A 389 -10.11 12.54 -22.69
N CYS A 390 -11.13 12.76 -21.86
CA CYS A 390 -11.46 14.07 -21.28
C CYS A 390 -10.37 14.54 -20.32
N GLN A 391 -9.92 13.69 -19.38
CA GLN A 391 -8.83 14.02 -18.46
C GLN A 391 -7.54 14.37 -19.21
N ARG A 392 -7.18 13.60 -20.25
CA ARG A 392 -5.99 13.84 -21.07
C ARG A 392 -6.02 15.18 -21.82
N ARG A 393 -7.20 15.80 -21.95
CA ARG A 393 -7.43 17.08 -22.67
C ARG A 393 -7.85 18.21 -21.74
N ASP A 394 -7.68 18.04 -20.43
CA ASP A 394 -8.06 19.02 -19.41
C ASP A 394 -9.56 19.37 -19.43
N ILE A 395 -10.42 18.39 -19.79
CA ILE A 395 -11.88 18.52 -19.73
C ILE A 395 -12.36 17.87 -18.44
N ILE A 396 -12.80 18.70 -17.49
CA ILE A 396 -13.29 18.25 -16.19
C ILE A 396 -14.73 17.76 -16.33
N ILE A 397 -14.94 16.46 -16.15
CA ILE A 397 -16.28 15.85 -16.09
C ILE A 397 -16.45 15.08 -14.79
N GLU A 398 -17.67 14.98 -14.30
CA GLU A 398 -18.03 14.21 -13.13
C GLU A 398 -18.88 13.01 -13.54
N GLN A 399 -18.57 11.82 -13.02
CA GLN A 399 -19.40 10.65 -13.26
C GLN A 399 -20.70 10.77 -12.45
N ASN A 400 -21.85 10.64 -13.12
CA ASN A 400 -23.13 10.68 -12.43
C ASN A 400 -23.35 9.37 -11.66
N THR A 401 -23.29 9.42 -10.33
CA THR A 401 -23.32 8.25 -9.44
C THR A 401 -24.72 7.67 -9.21
N ASP A 402 -25.79 8.38 -9.59
CA ASP A 402 -27.17 8.00 -9.28
C ASP A 402 -27.67 6.81 -10.12
N HIS A 403 -26.94 6.47 -11.16
CA HIS A 403 -27.23 5.35 -12.02
C HIS A 403 -26.00 4.46 -12.05
N ASN A 404 -26.09 3.24 -11.50
CA ASN A 404 -25.05 2.19 -11.44
C ASN A 404 -24.47 1.76 -12.82
N LYS A 405 -24.63 2.56 -13.88
CA LYS A 405 -24.10 2.38 -15.22
C LYS A 405 -23.22 3.57 -15.56
N ARG A 406 -21.97 3.31 -15.93
CA ARG A 406 -20.91 4.28 -16.28
C ARG A 406 -21.14 5.00 -17.61
N ILE A 407 -22.38 5.34 -17.90
CA ILE A 407 -22.80 5.89 -19.20
C ILE A 407 -23.30 7.32 -19.09
N LEU A 408 -23.32 7.92 -17.90
CA LEU A 408 -23.77 9.30 -17.67
C LEU A 408 -22.67 10.10 -16.96
N PHE A 409 -22.38 11.27 -17.51
CA PHE A 409 -21.41 12.21 -16.98
C PHE A 409 -22.01 13.61 -16.97
N ASN A 410 -21.58 14.43 -16.02
CA ASN A 410 -21.88 15.85 -15.96
C ASN A 410 -20.65 16.64 -16.40
N LEU A 411 -20.86 17.64 -17.24
CA LEU A 411 -19.87 18.65 -17.61
C LEU A 411 -20.51 20.00 -17.32
N LYS A 412 -20.14 20.63 -16.20
CA LYS A 412 -20.85 21.80 -15.65
C LYS A 412 -22.34 21.50 -15.48
N ASP A 413 -23.20 22.25 -16.15
CA ASP A 413 -24.66 22.08 -16.18
C ASP A 413 -25.15 21.14 -17.29
N LYS A 414 -24.24 20.55 -18.09
CA LYS A 414 -24.57 19.67 -19.21
C LYS A 414 -24.48 18.20 -18.86
N ILE A 415 -25.32 17.41 -19.51
CA ILE A 415 -25.45 15.97 -19.31
C ILE A 415 -24.93 15.26 -20.55
N ILE A 416 -23.96 14.39 -20.35
CA ILE A 416 -23.30 13.61 -21.40
C ILE A 416 -23.70 12.15 -21.23
N ARG A 417 -24.05 11.51 -22.34
CA ARG A 417 -24.44 10.10 -22.34
C ARG A 417 -23.65 9.26 -23.33
N CYS A 418 -23.10 8.14 -22.86
CA CYS A 418 -22.32 7.21 -23.66
C CYS A 418 -23.16 6.01 -24.14
N TYR A 419 -22.93 5.60 -25.39
CA TYR A 419 -23.56 4.46 -26.07
C TYR A 419 -22.53 3.63 -26.81
N GLU A 420 -22.58 2.32 -26.61
CA GLU A 420 -21.68 1.36 -27.23
C GLU A 420 -22.48 0.34 -28.04
N THR A 421 -22.01 -0.03 -29.23
CA THR A 421 -22.69 -1.04 -30.07
C THR A 421 -21.72 -2.11 -30.56
N PHE A 422 -22.23 -3.35 -30.58
CA PHE A 422 -21.54 -4.54 -31.09
C PHE A 422 -22.09 -4.97 -32.46
N VAL A 423 -23.24 -4.44 -32.88
CA VAL A 423 -23.99 -4.97 -34.03
C VAL A 423 -23.75 -4.09 -35.25
N ASN A 424 -22.96 -4.62 -36.19
CA ASN A 424 -22.97 -4.11 -37.55
C ASN A 424 -24.27 -4.59 -38.22
N ILE A 425 -25.10 -3.65 -38.67
CA ILE A 425 -26.30 -3.99 -39.43
C ILE A 425 -26.03 -3.60 -40.87
N SER A 426 -25.68 -4.59 -41.67
CA SER A 426 -25.68 -4.50 -43.13
C SER A 426 -27.11 -4.26 -43.62
N VAL A 427 -27.56 -3.01 -43.59
CA VAL A 427 -28.74 -2.60 -44.35
C VAL A 427 -28.28 -2.44 -45.79
N LYS A 428 -28.88 -3.21 -46.71
CA LYS A 428 -28.63 -3.23 -48.16
C LYS A 428 -28.02 -1.90 -48.65
N ASN A 429 -26.68 -1.89 -48.79
CA ASN A 429 -25.81 -0.83 -49.34
C ASN A 429 -25.20 0.24 -48.40
N LYS A 430 -25.24 0.15 -47.07
CA LYS A 430 -24.46 1.07 -46.20
C LYS A 430 -23.90 0.36 -44.95
N ASN A 431 -22.58 0.32 -44.79
CA ASN A 431 -21.83 -0.29 -43.67
C ASN A 431 -21.96 0.48 -42.35
N ASN A 432 -23.16 0.92 -41.96
CA ASN A 432 -23.34 1.75 -40.78
C ASN A 432 -23.68 0.94 -39.52
N TYR A 433 -23.24 1.45 -38.37
CA TYR A 433 -23.56 0.90 -37.06
C TYR A 433 -24.80 1.57 -36.48
N GLN A 434 -25.73 0.75 -35.98
CA GLN A 434 -27.00 1.21 -35.45
C GLN A 434 -26.90 1.44 -33.93
N PHE A 435 -27.37 2.59 -33.49
CA PHE A 435 -27.55 2.93 -32.07
C PHE A 435 -29.00 3.28 -31.79
N ASN A 436 -29.60 2.63 -30.79
CA ASN A 436 -30.96 2.89 -30.35
C ASN A 436 -30.95 3.89 -29.20
N LEU A 437 -31.56 5.06 -29.41
CA LEU A 437 -31.62 6.13 -28.41
C LEU A 437 -32.86 6.02 -27.52
N ASN A 438 -33.79 5.11 -27.81
CA ASN A 438 -34.94 4.83 -26.97
C ASN A 438 -34.55 4.07 -25.70
N ASP A 439 -34.13 4.80 -24.68
CA ASP A 439 -34.04 4.24 -23.34
C ASP A 439 -35.07 4.89 -22.42
N LYS A 440 -36.24 4.24 -22.34
CA LYS A 440 -37.36 4.66 -21.48
C LYS A 440 -36.98 4.73 -19.99
N LYS A 441 -35.81 4.23 -19.58
CA LYS A 441 -35.37 4.16 -18.18
C LYS A 441 -34.63 5.42 -17.70
N ILE A 442 -34.30 6.36 -18.58
CA ILE A 442 -33.60 7.60 -18.19
C ILE A 442 -34.48 8.79 -18.56
N PRO A 443 -35.07 9.49 -17.58
CA PRO A 443 -36.03 10.58 -17.83
C PRO A 443 -35.36 11.89 -18.29
N ILE A 444 -34.04 11.89 -18.45
CA ILE A 444 -33.23 13.08 -18.71
C ILE A 444 -32.74 13.03 -20.16
N THR A 445 -32.95 14.14 -20.87
CA THR A 445 -32.42 14.33 -22.23
C THR A 445 -30.95 14.77 -22.13
N PRO A 446 -29.99 14.01 -22.66
CA PRO A 446 -28.58 14.41 -22.68
C PRO A 446 -28.36 15.62 -23.60
N ASP A 447 -27.42 16.49 -23.24
CA ASP A 447 -26.91 17.56 -24.10
C ASP A 447 -25.92 17.01 -25.14
N PHE A 448 -25.18 15.95 -24.80
CA PHE A 448 -24.22 15.28 -25.67
C PHE A 448 -24.40 13.77 -25.67
N TYR A 449 -24.17 13.16 -26.84
CA TYR A 449 -24.13 11.73 -27.02
C TYR A 449 -22.72 11.31 -27.47
N ILE A 450 -22.14 10.36 -26.75
CA ILE A 450 -20.85 9.76 -27.07
C ILE A 450 -21.13 8.37 -27.62
N PHE A 451 -20.70 8.10 -28.86
CA PHE A 451 -20.88 6.79 -29.49
C PHE A 451 -19.54 6.12 -29.74
N ARG A 452 -19.44 4.84 -29.37
CA ARG A 452 -18.32 3.96 -29.70
C ARG A 452 -18.80 2.79 -30.53
N ILE A 453 -18.06 2.54 -31.62
CA ILE A 453 -18.20 1.32 -32.41
C ILE A 453 -17.13 0.36 -31.94
N ASN A 454 -17.49 -0.85 -31.52
CA ASN A 454 -16.51 -1.76 -30.91
C ASN A 454 -15.44 -2.29 -31.85
N ALA A 455 -15.69 -2.27 -33.16
CA ALA A 455 -14.66 -2.54 -34.15
C ALA A 455 -13.59 -1.43 -34.22
N TYR A 456 -13.86 -0.26 -33.65
CA TYR A 456 -13.00 0.93 -33.64
C TYR A 456 -12.94 1.52 -32.21
N PRO A 457 -12.31 0.81 -31.25
CA PRO A 457 -12.40 1.13 -29.83
C PRO A 457 -11.74 2.48 -29.44
N ASP A 458 -10.83 2.98 -30.29
CA ASP A 458 -10.12 4.23 -30.07
C ASP A 458 -10.93 5.46 -30.48
N ASP A 459 -11.97 5.27 -31.29
CA ASP A 459 -12.76 6.32 -31.93
C ASP A 459 -14.08 6.56 -31.21
N LEU A 460 -14.32 7.84 -30.86
CA LEU A 460 -15.53 8.29 -30.18
C LEU A 460 -16.20 9.41 -30.98
N TYR A 461 -17.47 9.23 -31.33
CA TYR A 461 -18.29 10.28 -31.93
C TYR A 461 -18.95 11.11 -30.83
N ILE A 462 -18.63 12.40 -30.76
CA ILE A 462 -19.09 13.33 -29.70
C ILE A 462 -20.13 14.28 -30.30
N ILE A 463 -21.40 13.89 -30.24
CA ILE A 463 -22.47 14.57 -31.01
C ILE A 463 -23.40 15.35 -30.07
N PRO A 464 -23.58 16.68 -30.26
CA PRO A 464 -24.58 17.45 -29.54
C PRO A 464 -26.00 16.97 -29.83
N HIS A 465 -26.88 16.97 -28.81
CA HIS A 465 -28.28 16.61 -28.94
C HIS A 465 -28.99 17.38 -30.06
N THR A 466 -28.75 18.70 -30.12
CA THR A 466 -29.35 19.59 -31.13
C THR A 466 -29.04 19.15 -32.56
N LYS A 467 -27.85 18.58 -32.81
CA LYS A 467 -27.47 18.05 -34.13
C LYS A 467 -28.21 16.77 -34.48
N ILE A 468 -28.36 15.86 -33.51
CA ILE A 468 -29.17 14.65 -33.66
C ILE A 468 -30.63 15.02 -33.94
N GLN A 469 -31.18 15.97 -33.18
CA GLN A 469 -32.54 16.48 -33.35
C GLN A 469 -32.77 17.09 -34.74
N ASN A 470 -31.90 17.99 -35.18
CA ASN A 470 -32.01 18.63 -36.50
C ASN A 470 -31.87 17.63 -37.66
N SER A 471 -31.21 16.50 -37.44
CA SER A 471 -31.10 15.43 -38.44
C SER A 471 -32.38 14.58 -38.59
N GLY A 472 -33.42 14.88 -37.82
CA GLY A 472 -34.71 14.17 -37.85
C GLY A 472 -34.69 12.78 -37.20
N VAL A 473 -33.63 12.42 -36.47
CA VAL A 473 -33.53 11.10 -35.81
C VAL A 473 -34.67 10.88 -34.82
N PHE A 474 -35.13 11.93 -34.14
CA PHE A 474 -36.24 11.86 -33.19
C PHE A 474 -37.64 11.99 -33.82
N ASN A 475 -37.73 12.19 -35.14
CA ASN A 475 -39.03 12.34 -35.84
C ASN A 475 -39.64 10.99 -36.24
N GLY A 476 -38.89 9.88 -36.10
CA GLY A 476 -39.34 8.54 -36.45
C GLY A 476 -39.70 7.69 -35.22
N SER A 477 -40.50 6.63 -35.43
CA SER A 477 -40.98 5.76 -34.35
C SER A 477 -39.88 4.97 -33.60
N ARG A 478 -38.64 4.94 -34.13
CA ARG A 478 -37.56 4.09 -33.61
C ARG A 478 -36.42 4.85 -32.91
N ASN A 479 -36.32 6.17 -33.00
CA ASN A 479 -35.21 6.99 -32.45
C ASN A 479 -33.84 6.33 -32.63
N VAL A 480 -33.52 6.00 -33.88
CA VAL A 480 -32.28 5.30 -34.26
C VAL A 480 -31.36 6.25 -34.98
N ILE A 481 -30.09 6.27 -34.55
CA ILE A 481 -29.00 6.89 -35.31
C ILE A 481 -28.11 5.82 -35.92
N TYR A 482 -27.65 6.08 -37.15
CA TYR A 482 -26.71 5.25 -37.88
C TYR A 482 -25.40 6.01 -38.00
N ILE A 483 -24.31 5.42 -37.54
CA ILE A 483 -22.98 6.03 -37.52
C ILE A 483 -22.04 5.22 -38.41
N PRO A 484 -21.30 5.85 -39.33
CA PRO A 484 -20.34 5.14 -40.17
C PRO A 484 -19.12 4.63 -39.39
N PRO A 485 -18.38 3.68 -39.94
CA PRO A 485 -17.00 3.41 -39.54
C PRO A 485 -16.14 4.69 -39.67
N PRO A 486 -15.18 4.91 -38.76
CA PRO A 486 -14.15 5.93 -38.94
C PRO A 486 -13.49 5.81 -40.32
N GLY A 487 -13.37 6.93 -41.04
CA GLY A 487 -12.80 6.98 -42.39
C GLY A 487 -13.79 6.76 -43.55
N GLU A 488 -15.03 6.30 -43.29
CA GLU A 488 -16.07 6.18 -44.32
C GLU A 488 -17.03 7.38 -44.32
N ILE A 489 -16.91 8.27 -45.30
CA ILE A 489 -17.71 9.52 -45.38
C ILE A 489 -19.03 9.31 -46.18
N ASN A 490 -19.18 8.20 -46.91
CA ASN A 490 -20.09 8.10 -48.05
C ASN A 490 -21.55 7.68 -47.78
N CYS A 491 -22.07 7.86 -46.57
CA CYS A 491 -23.38 7.32 -46.19
C CYS A 491 -24.42 8.39 -45.78
N GLY A 492 -24.63 9.42 -46.60
CA GLY A 492 -25.82 10.28 -46.55
C GLY A 492 -25.98 11.20 -45.31
N LYS A 493 -25.00 11.22 -44.41
CA LYS A 493 -24.91 12.16 -43.27
C LYS A 493 -23.46 12.63 -43.10
N PRO A 494 -22.90 13.43 -44.04
CA PRO A 494 -21.50 13.84 -44.01
C PRO A 494 -21.12 14.58 -42.73
N TRP A 495 -22.07 15.28 -42.13
CA TRP A 495 -21.89 16.03 -40.88
C TRP A 495 -21.44 15.17 -39.69
N ILE A 496 -21.68 13.85 -39.66
CA ILE A 496 -21.28 13.01 -38.52
C ILE A 496 -19.76 12.96 -38.38
N SER A 497 -19.04 13.00 -39.50
CA SER A 497 -17.57 12.95 -39.50
C SER A 497 -16.93 14.14 -38.77
N ASP A 498 -17.59 15.30 -38.75
CA ASP A 498 -17.13 16.50 -38.03
C ASP A 498 -17.09 16.30 -36.49
N TYR A 499 -17.75 15.25 -36.00
CA TYR A 499 -17.86 14.94 -34.57
C TYR A 499 -17.00 13.74 -34.13
N LEU A 500 -16.23 13.13 -35.05
CA LEU A 500 -15.30 12.05 -34.72
C LEU A 500 -14.13 12.61 -33.91
N ASN A 501 -13.96 12.13 -32.68
CA ASN A 501 -12.93 12.54 -31.71
C ASN A 501 -12.86 14.06 -31.48
N ASN A 502 -13.96 14.79 -31.72
CA ASN A 502 -13.99 16.25 -31.63
C ASN A 502 -14.28 16.74 -30.20
N TYR A 503 -13.29 16.56 -29.32
CA TYR A 503 -13.35 16.95 -27.91
C TYR A 503 -13.39 18.48 -27.70
N GLU A 504 -12.99 19.28 -28.69
CA GLU A 504 -13.01 20.74 -28.60
C GLU A 504 -14.43 21.28 -28.44
N ILE A 505 -15.45 20.55 -28.91
CA ILE A 505 -16.85 20.94 -28.71
C ILE A 505 -17.21 20.93 -27.23
N LEU A 506 -16.62 20.05 -26.41
CA LEU A 506 -16.88 19.98 -24.98
C LEU A 506 -16.16 21.10 -24.20
N LYS A 507 -15.03 21.60 -24.69
CA LYS A 507 -14.32 22.72 -24.03
C LYS A 507 -15.06 24.05 -24.16
N ASN A 508 -15.85 24.20 -25.23
CA ASN A 508 -16.60 25.41 -25.54
C ASN A 508 -17.97 25.49 -24.85
N VAL A 509 -18.26 24.51 -23.98
CA VAL A 509 -19.41 24.46 -23.05
C VAL A 509 -18.92 24.98 -21.71
#